data_AF-A0AB73IIC5-F1
#
_entry.id   AF-A0AB73IIC5-F1
#
_cell.length_a   1.000
_cell.length_b   1.000
_cell.length_c   1.000
_cell.angle_alpha   90.00
_cell.angle_beta   90.00
_cell.angle_gamma   90.00
#
_symmetry.space_group_name_H-M   'P 1'
#
loop_
_entity.id
_entity.type
_entity.pdbx_description
1 polymer ?
#
loop_
_entity_poly.entity_id
_entity_poly.type
_entity_poly.pdbx_seq_one_letter_code
_entity_poly.pdbx_strand_id
1 'polypeptide(L)'
;MQPMVQPFFEPVTGTVSYVVFQSGQLECAIINPVLDYDPKSGRTATTNADRVIEFVRQKGMHVKWILETHAHIGDARPHRAFRAGRYAGWRSASCRRKRHPLP
;
A
#
# COMPACT_ATOMS: atom_id res chain seq x y z
N MET A 1 -14.95 19.32 -1.32
CA MET A 1 -14.01 18.22 -1.59
C MET A 1 -13.36 17.87 -0.26
N GLN A 2 -13.75 16.76 0.37
CA GLN A 2 -13.27 16.41 1.73
C GLN A 2 -12.53 15.07 1.66
N PRO A 3 -11.21 15.04 1.93
CA PRO A 3 -10.45 13.80 1.91
C PRO A 3 -10.81 12.95 3.13
N MET A 4 -10.93 11.65 2.90
CA MET A 4 -11.07 10.62 3.91
C MET A 4 -9.72 9.92 4.10
N VAL A 5 -9.35 9.65 5.35
CA VAL A 5 -8.06 9.04 5.70
C VAL A 5 -8.33 7.84 6.58
N GLN A 6 -7.87 6.67 6.15
CA GLN A 6 -7.90 5.43 6.92
C GLN A 6 -6.49 5.06 7.37
N PRO A 7 -6.19 5.08 8.68
CA PRO A 7 -4.90 4.63 9.22
C PRO A 7 -4.86 3.10 9.40
N PHE A 8 -3.67 2.53 9.27
CA PHE A 8 -3.32 1.14 9.58
C PHE A 8 -2.04 1.13 10.42
N PHE A 9 -2.17 0.82 11.70
CA PHE A 9 -1.04 0.74 12.62
C PHE A 9 -0.39 -0.64 12.61
N GLU A 10 0.93 -0.65 12.50
CA GLU A 10 1.77 -1.83 12.59
C GLU A 10 2.57 -1.78 13.91
N PRO A 11 2.32 -2.70 14.86
CA PRO A 11 2.86 -2.61 16.21
C PRO A 11 4.34 -2.97 16.34
N VAL A 12 4.93 -3.72 15.39
CA VAL A 12 6.33 -4.18 15.47
C VAL A 12 7.30 -3.04 15.20
N THR A 13 7.05 -2.24 14.16
CA THR A 13 7.85 -1.07 13.77
C THR A 13 7.29 0.23 14.31
N GLY A 14 6.03 0.24 14.77
CA GLY A 14 5.32 1.46 15.17
C GLY A 14 4.91 2.33 13.98
N THR A 15 5.02 1.82 12.75
CA THR A 15 4.68 2.56 11.53
C THR A 15 3.16 2.64 11.36
N VAL A 16 2.69 3.78 10.86
CA VAL A 16 1.31 3.96 10.42
C VAL A 16 1.30 4.12 8.89
N SER A 17 0.61 3.20 8.21
CA SER A 17 0.25 3.35 6.80
C SER A 17 -1.10 4.06 6.69
N TYR A 18 -1.30 4.81 5.60
CA TYR A 18 -2.56 5.51 5.35
C TYR A 18 -3.14 5.17 3.99
N VAL A 19 -4.46 5.03 3.91
CA VAL A 19 -5.21 5.10 2.64
C VAL A 19 -5.94 6.43 2.62
N VAL A 20 -5.63 7.26 1.63
CA VAL A 20 -6.29 8.56 1.41
C VAL A 20 -7.18 8.46 0.19
N PHE A 21 -8.45 8.83 0.34
CA PHE A 21 -9.47 8.71 -0.71
C PHE A 21 -10.54 9.78 -0.55
N GLN A 22 -11.52 9.81 -1.44
CA GLN A 22 -12.65 10.75 -1.37
C GLN A 22 -13.97 9.99 -1.53
N SER A 23 -15.00 10.38 -0.77
CA SER A 23 -16.35 9.84 -0.93
C SER A 23 -16.87 10.06 -2.36
N GLY A 24 -17.46 9.01 -2.94
CA GLY A 24 -18.00 9.02 -4.31
C GLY A 24 -16.93 8.94 -5.42
N GLN A 25 -15.65 8.84 -5.08
CA GLN A 25 -14.57 8.59 -6.05
C GLN A 25 -14.08 7.14 -5.90
N LEU A 26 -13.63 6.57 -7.02
CA LEU A 26 -13.06 5.22 -7.04
C LEU A 26 -11.54 5.24 -6.95
N GLU A 27 -10.90 6.39 -6.77
CA GLU A 27 -9.43 6.49 -6.71
C GLU A 27 -8.95 6.68 -5.27
N CYS A 28 -7.83 6.04 -4.93
CA CYS A 28 -7.15 6.24 -3.66
C CYS A 28 -5.62 6.30 -3.81
N ALA A 29 -4.97 6.86 -2.79
CA ALA A 29 -3.54 6.83 -2.59
C ALA A 29 -3.20 6.05 -1.32
N ILE A 30 -2.07 5.35 -1.33
CA ILE A 30 -1.54 4.63 -0.16
C ILE A 30 -0.22 5.28 0.22
N ILE A 31 -0.06 5.59 1.50
CA ILE A 31 1.13 6.28 2.04
C ILE A 31 1.81 5.36 3.05
N ASN A 32 3.13 5.22 2.93
CA ASN A 32 3.99 4.41 3.79
C ASN A 32 3.49 2.95 3.99
N PRO A 33 3.20 2.17 2.92
CA PRO A 33 2.83 0.77 3.07
C PRO A 33 3.94 -0.06 3.74
N VAL A 34 3.57 -0.90 4.70
CA VAL A 34 4.53 -1.76 5.42
C VAL A 34 4.61 -3.14 4.79
N LEU A 35 5.85 -3.60 4.56
CA LEU A 35 6.18 -5.00 4.29
C LEU A 35 6.76 -5.62 5.56
N ASP A 36 6.19 -6.73 6.01
CA ASP A 36 6.66 -7.42 7.21
C ASP A 36 8.03 -8.03 6.97
N TYR A 37 8.93 -7.88 7.94
CA TYR A 37 10.28 -8.41 7.85
C TYR A 37 10.73 -8.97 9.21
N ASP A 38 11.14 -10.25 9.22
CA ASP A 38 11.79 -10.86 10.36
C ASP A 38 13.31 -10.76 10.19
N PRO A 39 13.99 -10.00 11.05
CA PRO A 39 15.43 -9.83 10.96
C PRO A 39 16.25 -11.08 11.28
N LYS A 40 15.72 -11.99 12.10
CA LYS A 40 16.46 -13.17 12.57
C LYS A 40 16.58 -14.20 11.46
N SER A 41 15.53 -14.32 10.64
CA SER A 41 15.47 -15.27 9.52
C SER A 41 15.61 -14.62 8.14
N GLY A 42 15.59 -13.28 8.05
CA GLY A 42 15.58 -12.54 6.79
C GLY A 42 14.28 -12.73 5.98
N ARG A 43 13.23 -13.31 6.58
CA ARG A 43 11.97 -13.60 5.91
C ARG A 43 11.11 -12.35 5.78
N THR A 44 10.31 -12.31 4.72
CA THR A 44 9.29 -11.28 4.50
C THR A 44 7.90 -11.88 4.52
N ALA A 45 6.93 -11.14 5.04
CA ALA A 45 5.50 -11.46 4.93
C ALA A 45 4.71 -10.23 4.44
N THR A 46 3.47 -10.43 4.01
CA THR A 46 2.61 -9.38 3.42
C THR A 46 1.38 -9.08 4.26
N THR A 47 1.28 -9.61 5.48
CA THR A 47 0.12 -9.48 6.35
C THR A 47 -0.36 -8.03 6.49
N ASN A 48 0.56 -7.08 6.71
CA ASN A 48 0.17 -5.67 6.83
C ASN A 48 -0.24 -5.05 5.48
N ALA A 49 0.44 -5.39 4.38
CA ALA A 49 0.04 -4.94 3.05
C ALA A 49 -1.33 -5.53 2.63
N ASP A 50 -1.61 -6.77 2.99
CA ASP A 50 -2.87 -7.47 2.68
C ASP A 50 -4.06 -6.82 3.40
N ARG A 51 -3.89 -6.33 4.64
CA ARG A 51 -4.91 -5.54 5.35
C ARG A 51 -5.30 -4.27 4.60
N VAL A 52 -4.32 -3.58 4.03
CA VAL A 52 -4.54 -2.36 3.23
C VAL A 52 -5.25 -2.69 1.92
N ILE A 53 -4.81 -3.75 1.24
CA ILE A 53 -5.42 -4.22 -0.02
C ILE A 53 -6.88 -4.60 0.19
N GLU A 54 -7.16 -5.33 1.27
CA GLU A 54 -8.50 -5.78 1.59
C GLU A 54 -9.44 -4.60 1.82
N PHE A 55 -9.01 -3.57 2.56
CA PHE A 55 -9.79 -2.34 2.71
C PHE A 55 -10.09 -1.66 1.37
N VAL A 56 -9.08 -1.53 0.50
CA VAL A 56 -9.25 -0.92 -0.83
C VAL A 56 -10.25 -1.72 -1.67
N ARG A 57 -10.17 -3.06 -1.64
CA ARG A 57 -11.10 -3.95 -2.34
C ARG A 57 -12.52 -3.85 -1.80
N GLN A 58 -12.70 -3.87 -0.48
CA GLN A 58 -14.02 -3.74 0.17
C GLN A 58 -14.71 -2.42 -0.18
N LYS A 59 -13.92 -1.36 -0.39
CA LYS A 59 -14.42 -0.04 -0.81
C LYS A 59 -14.58 0.10 -2.33
N GLY A 60 -14.20 -0.91 -3.12
CA GLY A 60 -14.26 -0.86 -4.58
C GLY A 60 -13.34 0.19 -5.21
N MET A 61 -12.25 0.56 -4.52
CA MET A 61 -11.34 1.61 -4.97
C MET A 61 -10.18 1.05 -5.80
N HIS A 62 -9.60 1.91 -6.62
CA HIS A 62 -8.43 1.69 -7.45
C HIS A 62 -7.27 2.52 -6.91
N VAL A 63 -6.18 1.85 -6.58
CA VAL A 63 -4.96 2.55 -6.15
C VAL A 63 -4.32 3.24 -7.34
N LYS A 64 -4.24 4.57 -7.28
CA LYS A 64 -3.57 5.40 -8.28
C LYS A 64 -2.12 5.71 -7.89
N TRP A 65 -1.89 5.86 -6.59
CA TRP A 65 -0.60 6.27 -6.04
C TRP A 65 -0.19 5.40 -4.87
N ILE A 66 1.09 5.03 -4.85
CA ILE A 66 1.76 4.47 -3.68
C ILE A 66 2.90 5.44 -3.38
N LEU A 67 2.86 6.05 -2.21
CA LEU A 67 3.74 7.16 -1.83
C LEU A 67 4.54 6.76 -0.60
N GLU A 68 5.80 7.15 -0.60
CA GLU A 68 6.67 7.08 0.58
C GLU A 68 6.96 8.50 1.04
N THR A 69 6.93 8.72 2.35
CA THR A 69 7.24 10.04 2.91
C THR A 69 8.74 10.33 2.92
N HIS A 70 9.56 9.30 3.09
CA HIS A 70 11.01 9.37 3.11
C HIS A 70 11.59 7.98 2.86
N ALA A 71 12.91 7.90 2.68
CA ALA A 71 13.60 6.62 2.76
C ALA A 71 13.62 6.16 4.21
N HIS A 72 12.85 5.13 4.53
CA HIS A 72 12.88 4.52 5.85
C HIS A 72 14.24 3.82 6.02
N ILE A 73 15.12 4.41 6.82
CA ILE A 73 16.41 3.81 7.19
C ILE A 73 16.23 3.36 8.64
N GLY A 74 16.28 2.05 8.85
CA GLY A 74 15.96 1.46 10.15
C GLY A 74 17.02 1.78 11.19
N ASP A 75 16.70 2.68 12.12
CA ASP A 75 17.48 2.82 13.35
C ASP A 75 17.13 1.68 14.33
N ALA A 76 18.15 0.88 14.65
CA ALA A 76 18.25 -0.09 15.74
C ALA A 76 17.27 -1.30 15.82
N ARG A 77 16.32 -1.48 14.90
CA ARG A 77 15.53 -2.73 14.77
C ARG A 77 15.53 -3.13 13.30
N PRO A 78 15.84 -4.36 12.90
CA PRO A 78 16.20 -4.63 11.52
C PRO A 78 14.90 -4.81 10.76
N HIS A 79 14.48 -3.76 10.06
CA HIS A 79 13.37 -3.77 9.13
C HIS A 79 13.88 -3.20 7.82
N ARG A 80 13.82 -4.01 6.76
CA ARG A 80 14.12 -3.52 5.42
C ARG A 80 12.92 -2.73 4.93
N ALA A 81 13.15 -1.45 4.71
CA ALA A 81 12.28 -0.66 3.87
C ALA A 81 12.06 -1.35 2.53
N PHE A 82 10.82 -1.25 2.14
CA PHE A 82 10.21 -1.75 0.95
C PHE A 82 11.07 -1.65 -0.33
N ARG A 83 11.14 -2.76 -1.08
CA ARG A 83 11.71 -2.78 -2.43
C ARG A 83 10.58 -2.98 -3.43
N ALA A 84 10.25 -1.92 -4.18
CA ALA A 84 9.15 -1.83 -5.15
C ALA A 84 9.10 -2.94 -6.23
N GLY A 85 10.15 -3.76 -6.37
CA GLY A 85 10.27 -4.80 -7.39
C GLY A 85 9.27 -5.97 -7.28
N ARG A 86 8.61 -6.19 -6.13
CA ARG A 86 7.62 -7.27 -5.98
C ARG A 86 6.16 -6.86 -6.23
N TYR A 87 5.92 -5.64 -6.71
CA TYR A 87 4.59 -5.19 -7.15
C TYR A 87 4.17 -5.60 -8.56
N ALA A 88 4.87 -6.52 -9.23
CA ALA A 88 4.45 -7.01 -10.54
C ALA A 88 2.99 -7.54 -10.53
N GLY A 89 2.50 -8.05 -9.40
CA GLY A 89 1.10 -8.48 -9.22
C GLY A 89 0.07 -7.38 -8.92
N TRP A 90 0.48 -6.15 -8.58
CA TRP A 90 -0.44 -5.04 -8.32
C TRP A 90 -0.93 -4.35 -9.59
N ARG A 91 -0.10 -4.31 -10.65
CA ARG A 91 -0.52 -3.75 -11.94
C ARG A 91 -1.64 -4.56 -12.60
N SER A 92 -1.69 -5.87 -12.35
CA SER A 92 -2.63 -6.78 -13.02
C SER A 92 -4.00 -6.89 -12.36
N ALA A 93 -4.16 -6.56 -11.07
CA ALA A 93 -5.43 -6.72 -10.38
C ALA A 93 -6.42 -5.55 -10.58
N SER A 94 -5.93 -4.34 -10.92
CA SER A 94 -6.79 -3.15 -11.13
C SER A 94 -6.74 -2.57 -12.54
N CYS A 95 -5.78 -2.97 -13.39
CA CYS A 95 -5.63 -2.45 -14.74
C CYS A 95 -6.04 -3.47 -15.81
N ARG A 96 -7.34 -3.84 -15.87
CA ARG A 96 -7.89 -4.17 -17.20
C ARG A 96 -7.98 -2.85 -17.94
N ARG A 97 -6.97 -2.55 -18.76
CA ARG A 97 -7.07 -1.53 -19.81
C ARG A 97 -8.40 -1.75 -20.54
N LYS A 98 -9.39 -0.90 -20.30
CA LYS A 98 -10.44 -0.68 -21.30
C LYS A 98 -9.72 -0.15 -22.52
N ARG A 99 -9.41 -1.03 -23.48
CA ARG A 99 -9.13 -0.61 -24.84
C ARG A 99 -10.44 0.02 -25.32
N HIS A 100 -10.52 1.34 -25.29
CA HIS A 100 -11.50 2.02 -26.11
C HIS A 100 -11.14 1.73 -27.57
N PRO A 101 -12.04 1.16 -28.40
CA PRO A 101 -11.92 1.35 -29.82
C PRO A 101 -12.30 2.81 -30.09
N LEU A 102 -11.39 3.55 -30.71
CA LEU A 102 -11.69 4.82 -31.37
C LEU A 102 -11.59 4.58 -32.89
N PRO A 103 -12.31 5.40 -33.68
CA PRO A 103 -13.05 5.00 -34.88
C PRO A 103 -12.21 4.54 -36.07
#